data_AF-A0A660RZ57-F1
#
_entry.id   AF-A0A660RZ57-F1
#
_cell.length_a   1.000
_cell.length_b   1.000
_cell.length_c   1.000
_cell.angle_alpha   90.00
_cell.angle_beta   90.00
_cell.angle_gamma   90.00
#
_symmetry.space_group_name_H-M   'P 1'
#
loop_
_entity.id
_entity.type
_entity.pdbx_description
1 polymer ?
#
loop_
_entity_poly.entity_id
_entity_poly.type
_entity_poly.pdbx_seq_one_letter_code
_entity_poly.pdbx_strand_id
1 'polypeptide(L)'
;MEILKVKYLSVKFGNKYILKDVSFSLLKGEKFFILGSNGAGKTTLIETIMGFIKPESGEIYFLGKKMEKEEDFYELRKNIGYVFQNPDDQLFSPTVEEELAFGPLNLKINRIEIKKRIEKVLNEFGISHLRNRYIHLLSGGEKRIVSIACVLTMEPMALIMDEPSAGLDEMHFNYLIEFLKNTNKSVIIATHDKDLVSVLKWKIYKLENGYLTLL
;
A
#
# COMPACT_ATOMS: atom_id res chain seq x y z
N MET A 1 8.21 -18.54 -0.03
CA MET A 1 7.45 -18.28 -1.27
C MET A 1 7.66 -16.84 -1.67
N GLU A 2 8.06 -16.59 -2.92
CA GLU A 2 8.22 -15.24 -3.48
C GLU A 2 6.87 -14.73 -3.98
N ILE A 3 6.40 -13.59 -3.45
CA ILE A 3 5.11 -12.97 -3.83
C ILE A 3 5.30 -12.01 -4.98
N LEU A 4 6.27 -11.11 -4.86
CA LEU A 4 6.60 -10.11 -5.86
C LEU A 4 8.10 -10.18 -6.14
N LYS A 5 8.47 -10.02 -7.40
CA LYS A 5 9.87 -9.88 -7.83
C LYS A 5 9.97 -8.77 -8.86
N VAL A 6 10.89 -7.86 -8.64
CA VAL A 6 11.23 -6.78 -9.56
C VAL A 6 12.66 -6.99 -10.02
N LYS A 7 12.90 -6.97 -11.34
CA LYS A 7 14.23 -7.16 -11.95
C LYS A 7 14.57 -6.02 -12.87
N TYR A 8 15.73 -5.39 -12.64
CA TYR A 8 16.36 -4.38 -13.49
C TYR A 8 15.37 -3.29 -13.96
N LEU A 9 14.47 -2.88 -13.08
CA LEU A 9 13.39 -1.96 -13.40
C LEU A 9 13.94 -0.54 -13.57
N SER A 10 13.72 0.02 -14.75
CA SER A 10 14.06 1.41 -15.06
C SER A 10 12.83 2.17 -15.54
N VAL A 11 12.65 3.40 -15.05
CA VAL A 11 11.50 4.25 -15.36
C VAL A 11 12.00 5.63 -15.75
N LYS A 12 11.47 6.15 -16.86
CA LYS A 12 11.91 7.40 -17.49
C LYS A 12 10.71 8.30 -17.75
N PHE A 13 10.82 9.58 -17.37
CA PHE A 13 9.89 10.63 -17.79
C PHE A 13 10.64 11.64 -18.65
N GLY A 14 10.20 11.77 -19.92
CA GLY A 14 10.92 12.55 -20.92
C GLY A 14 12.35 12.04 -21.08
N ASN A 15 13.34 12.87 -20.71
CA ASN A 15 14.76 12.52 -20.78
C ASN A 15 15.39 12.16 -19.42
N LYS A 16 14.61 12.13 -18.33
CA LYS A 16 15.11 11.89 -16.98
C LYS A 16 14.73 10.50 -16.50
N TYR A 17 15.72 9.69 -16.13
CA TYR A 17 15.50 8.46 -15.39
C TYR A 17 15.14 8.78 -13.94
N ILE A 18 13.99 8.28 -13.50
CA ILE A 18 13.56 8.32 -12.11
C ILE A 18 14.05 7.07 -11.37
N LEU A 19 13.96 5.90 -12.01
CA LEU A 19 14.44 4.62 -11.50
C LEU A 19 15.44 4.02 -12.48
N LYS A 20 16.48 3.38 -11.95
CA LYS A 20 17.60 2.81 -12.70
C LYS A 20 17.94 1.44 -12.12
N ASP A 21 17.70 0.39 -12.91
CA ASP A 21 18.05 -1.00 -12.65
C ASP A 21 17.61 -1.53 -11.26
N VAL A 22 16.45 -1.07 -10.79
CA VAL A 22 15.93 -1.44 -9.47
C VAL A 22 15.57 -2.93 -9.44
N SER A 23 16.11 -3.67 -8.47
CA SER A 23 15.86 -5.10 -8.31
C SER A 23 15.65 -5.46 -6.84
N PHE A 24 14.56 -6.17 -6.53
CA PHE A 24 14.29 -6.73 -5.21
C PHE A 24 13.19 -7.80 -5.29
N SER A 25 13.01 -8.52 -4.19
CA SER A 25 11.93 -9.50 -4.02
C SER A 25 11.20 -9.23 -2.71
N LEU A 26 9.90 -9.56 -2.69
CA LEU A 26 9.09 -9.63 -1.48
C LEU A 26 8.68 -11.08 -1.25
N LEU A 27 9.16 -11.65 -0.16
CA LEU A 27 8.78 -13.00 0.27
C LEU A 27 7.51 -12.97 1.15
N LYS A 28 6.82 -14.11 1.23
CA LYS A 28 5.67 -14.28 2.12
C LYS A 28 6.05 -14.00 3.58
N GLY A 29 5.37 -13.03 4.18
CA GLY A 29 5.59 -12.57 5.56
C GLY A 29 6.76 -11.59 5.71
N GLU A 30 7.49 -11.29 4.63
CA GLU A 30 8.57 -10.31 4.67
C GLU A 30 7.99 -8.90 4.77
N LYS A 31 8.64 -8.07 5.59
CA LYS A 31 8.28 -6.67 5.80
C LYS A 31 9.55 -5.82 5.65
N PHE A 32 9.48 -4.75 4.86
CA PHE A 32 10.60 -3.84 4.71
C PHE A 32 10.13 -2.41 4.36
N PHE A 33 11.03 -1.46 4.61
CA PHE A 33 10.87 -0.07 4.22
C PHE A 33 11.60 0.21 2.91
N ILE A 34 11.05 1.15 2.14
CA ILE A 34 11.75 1.86 1.08
C ILE A 34 11.90 3.31 1.55
N LEU A 35 13.12 3.67 1.98
CA LEU A 35 13.45 5.01 2.43
C LEU A 35 14.05 5.84 1.30
N GLY A 36 13.68 7.11 1.24
CA GLY A 36 14.23 8.06 0.27
C GLY A 36 13.64 9.43 0.51
N SER A 37 14.35 10.48 0.08
CA SER A 37 13.84 11.85 0.16
C SER A 37 12.56 12.02 -0.66
N ASN A 38 11.85 13.12 -0.45
CA ASN A 38 10.77 13.51 -1.35
C ASN A 38 11.32 13.67 -2.78
N GLY A 39 10.59 13.14 -3.76
CA GLY A 39 11.03 13.10 -5.15
C GLY A 39 12.09 12.04 -5.50
N ALA A 40 12.47 11.14 -4.58
CA ALA A 40 13.42 10.06 -4.87
C ALA A 40 12.89 8.98 -5.83
N GLY A 41 11.57 8.99 -6.12
CA GLY A 41 10.92 8.01 -7.00
C GLY A 41 10.19 6.88 -6.28
N LYS A 42 9.92 7.00 -4.97
CA LYS A 42 9.24 5.96 -4.17
C LYS A 42 7.84 5.64 -4.73
N THR A 43 7.01 6.66 -4.90
CA THR A 43 5.67 6.55 -5.49
C THR A 43 5.74 6.01 -6.91
N THR A 44 6.67 6.50 -7.74
CA THR A 44 6.90 5.98 -9.10
C THR A 44 7.22 4.49 -9.11
N LEU A 45 8.04 4.01 -8.17
CA LEU A 45 8.35 2.58 -8.05
C LEU A 45 7.09 1.77 -7.70
N ILE A 46 6.31 2.24 -6.74
CA ILE A 46 5.06 1.59 -6.33
C ILE A 46 4.06 1.56 -7.50
N GLU A 47 3.80 2.69 -8.13
CA GLU A 47 2.86 2.81 -9.25
C GLU A 47 3.28 1.95 -10.45
N THR A 48 4.59 1.81 -10.68
CA THR A 48 5.11 0.90 -11.73
C THR A 48 4.86 -0.58 -11.35
N ILE A 49 5.05 -0.95 -10.08
CA ILE A 49 4.73 -2.30 -9.57
C ILE A 49 3.24 -2.60 -9.70
N MET A 50 2.37 -1.62 -9.41
CA MET A 50 0.92 -1.76 -9.49
C MET A 50 0.37 -1.69 -10.94
N GLY A 51 1.24 -1.44 -11.92
CA GLY A 51 0.90 -1.40 -13.34
C GLY A 51 0.32 -0.07 -13.83
N PHE A 52 0.37 0.99 -13.02
CA PHE A 52 -0.12 2.33 -13.40
C PHE A 52 0.87 3.10 -14.25
N ILE A 53 2.17 2.80 -14.11
CA ILE A 53 3.24 3.35 -14.94
C ILE A 53 3.90 2.21 -15.70
N LYS A 54 4.04 2.39 -17.01
CA LYS A 54 4.82 1.46 -17.84
C LYS A 54 6.32 1.76 -17.68
N PRO A 55 7.15 0.77 -17.31
CA PRO A 55 8.59 0.98 -17.24
C PRO A 55 9.22 1.12 -18.64
N GLU A 56 10.40 1.74 -18.69
CA GLU A 56 11.26 1.77 -19.89
C GLU A 56 11.85 0.38 -20.14
N SER A 57 12.32 -0.27 -19.07
CA SER A 57 12.89 -1.61 -19.10
C SER A 57 12.75 -2.33 -17.74
N GLY A 58 13.06 -3.62 -17.74
CA GLY A 58 12.95 -4.49 -16.58
C GLY A 58 11.67 -5.30 -16.56
N GLU A 59 11.51 -6.11 -15.52
CA GLU A 59 10.46 -7.10 -15.41
C GLU A 59 9.87 -7.12 -14.01
N ILE A 60 8.55 -7.28 -13.93
CA ILE A 60 7.81 -7.48 -12.69
C ILE A 60 7.20 -8.87 -12.75
N TYR A 61 7.29 -9.63 -11.66
CA TYR A 61 6.66 -10.92 -11.50
C TYR A 61 5.80 -10.96 -10.24
N PHE A 62 4.62 -11.56 -10.36
CA PHE A 62 3.73 -11.85 -9.25
C PHE A 62 3.50 -13.36 -9.18
N LEU A 63 3.83 -13.97 -8.03
CA LEU A 63 3.76 -15.43 -7.80
C LEU A 63 4.44 -16.25 -8.93
N GLY A 64 5.59 -15.75 -9.41
CA GLY A 64 6.38 -16.40 -10.47
C GLY A 64 5.89 -16.16 -11.90
N LYS A 65 4.69 -15.60 -12.09
CA LYS A 65 4.20 -15.17 -13.41
C LYS A 65 4.79 -13.80 -13.74
N LYS A 66 5.23 -13.57 -14.98
CA LYS A 66 5.65 -12.24 -15.45
C LYS A 66 4.41 -11.37 -15.73
N MET A 67 4.45 -10.09 -15.34
CA MET A 67 3.37 -9.13 -15.58
C MET A 67 3.63 -8.39 -16.90
N GLU A 68 2.76 -8.56 -17.89
CA GLU A 68 2.96 -7.96 -19.23
C GLU A 68 1.73 -7.18 -19.72
N LYS A 69 0.53 -7.60 -19.32
CA LYS A 69 -0.74 -7.02 -19.76
C LYS A 69 -1.65 -6.69 -18.58
N GLU A 70 -2.67 -5.89 -18.85
CA GLU A 70 -3.59 -5.37 -17.83
C GLU A 70 -4.27 -6.47 -17.01
N GLU A 71 -4.59 -7.62 -17.60
CA GLU A 71 -5.20 -8.73 -16.85
C GLU A 71 -4.24 -9.34 -15.81
N ASP A 72 -2.92 -9.28 -16.04
CA ASP A 72 -1.94 -9.74 -15.07
C ASP A 72 -1.89 -8.81 -13.86
N PHE A 73 -1.89 -7.50 -14.12
CA PHE A 73 -1.91 -6.49 -13.05
C PHE A 73 -3.26 -6.45 -12.32
N TYR A 74 -4.37 -6.77 -12.99
CA TYR A 74 -5.67 -6.93 -12.34
C TYR A 74 -5.63 -8.04 -11.28
N GLU A 75 -5.05 -9.20 -11.60
CA GLU A 75 -4.85 -10.28 -10.62
C GLU A 75 -3.89 -9.89 -9.49
N LEU A 76 -2.81 -9.16 -9.81
CA LEU A 76 -1.91 -8.61 -8.79
C LEU A 76 -2.66 -7.69 -7.82
N ARG A 77 -3.46 -6.74 -8.32
CA ARG A 77 -4.19 -5.74 -7.51
C ARG A 77 -5.31 -6.33 -6.65
N LYS A 78 -5.82 -7.53 -6.96
CA LYS A 78 -6.71 -8.27 -6.05
C LYS A 78 -5.99 -8.79 -4.82
N ASN A 79 -4.70 -9.09 -4.94
CA ASN A 79 -3.92 -9.80 -3.93
C ASN A 79 -2.95 -8.90 -3.17
N ILE A 80 -2.49 -7.81 -3.79
CA ILE A 80 -1.63 -6.79 -3.19
C ILE A 80 -2.45 -5.51 -3.04
N GLY A 81 -2.74 -5.15 -1.79
CA GLY A 81 -3.42 -3.91 -1.47
C GLY A 81 -2.47 -2.72 -1.56
N TYR A 82 -2.90 -1.63 -2.18
CA TYR A 82 -2.13 -0.38 -2.28
C TYR A 82 -2.84 0.75 -1.53
N VAL A 83 -2.15 1.32 -0.53
CA VAL A 83 -2.59 2.54 0.16
C VAL A 83 -1.84 3.73 -0.42
N PHE A 84 -2.61 4.67 -0.98
CA PHE A 84 -2.09 5.83 -1.70
C PHE A 84 -1.48 6.86 -0.76
N GLN A 85 -0.56 7.66 -1.29
CA GLN A 85 0.05 8.76 -0.53
C GLN A 85 -0.98 9.79 -0.08
N ASN A 86 -1.97 10.14 -0.91
CA ASN A 86 -3.04 11.06 -0.54
C ASN A 86 -4.36 10.28 -0.43
N PRO A 87 -5.04 10.27 0.74
CA PRO A 87 -6.29 9.54 0.88
C PRO A 87 -7.42 10.13 0.01
N ASP A 88 -7.38 11.42 -0.35
CA ASP A 88 -8.38 12.02 -1.25
C ASP A 88 -8.30 11.48 -2.69
N ASP A 89 -7.16 10.92 -3.10
CA ASP A 89 -7.03 10.26 -4.41
C ASP A 89 -7.60 8.82 -4.38
N GLN A 90 -7.87 8.28 -3.18
CA GLN A 90 -8.34 6.92 -2.97
C GLN A 90 -9.81 6.84 -2.57
N LEU A 91 -10.29 7.78 -1.76
CA LEU A 91 -11.63 7.76 -1.16
C LEU A 91 -12.63 8.56 -2.03
N PHE A 92 -13.76 7.94 -2.42
CA PHE A 92 -14.72 8.60 -3.33
C PHE A 92 -16.20 8.31 -3.05
N SER A 93 -16.52 7.36 -2.17
CA SER A 93 -17.89 7.04 -1.80
C SER A 93 -18.48 8.10 -0.87
N PRO A 94 -19.81 8.17 -0.71
CA PRO A 94 -20.43 9.14 0.19
C PRO A 94 -20.04 8.90 1.65
N THR A 95 -20.18 7.66 2.14
CA THR A 95 -19.97 7.31 3.56
C THR A 95 -18.82 6.32 3.78
N VAL A 96 -18.32 6.26 5.01
CA VAL A 96 -17.26 5.31 5.40
C VAL A 96 -17.68 3.85 5.20
N GLU A 97 -18.90 3.46 5.58
CA GLU A 97 -19.37 2.08 5.38
C GLU A 97 -19.44 1.69 3.89
N GLU A 98 -19.92 2.59 3.04
CA GLU A 98 -19.97 2.36 1.58
C GLU A 98 -18.57 2.23 0.98
N GLU A 99 -17.64 3.06 1.42
CA GLU A 99 -16.24 3.01 0.99
C GLU A 99 -15.57 1.71 1.42
N LEU A 100 -15.75 1.30 2.68
CA LEU A 100 -15.20 0.03 3.20
C LEU A 100 -15.79 -1.20 2.49
N ALA A 101 -17.03 -1.10 2.00
CA ALA A 101 -17.70 -2.14 1.24
C ALA A 101 -17.25 -2.20 -0.24
N PHE A 102 -16.74 -1.11 -0.80
CA PHE A 102 -16.47 -0.98 -2.23
C PHE A 102 -15.54 -2.06 -2.78
N GLY A 103 -14.35 -2.22 -2.19
CA GLY A 103 -13.37 -3.23 -2.61
C GLY A 103 -13.94 -4.66 -2.58
N PRO A 104 -14.47 -5.13 -1.43
CA PRO A 104 -15.11 -6.44 -1.31
C PRO A 104 -16.26 -6.69 -2.29
N LEU A 105 -17.09 -5.68 -2.59
CA LEU A 105 -18.16 -5.80 -3.58
C LEU A 105 -17.61 -6.06 -4.99
N ASN A 106 -16.52 -5.37 -5.37
CA ASN A 106 -15.84 -5.61 -6.65
C ASN A 106 -15.19 -6.99 -6.74
N LEU A 107 -14.79 -7.55 -5.59
CA LEU A 107 -14.33 -8.93 -5.46
C LEU A 107 -15.48 -9.96 -5.43
N LYS A 108 -16.74 -9.51 -5.57
CA LYS A 108 -17.96 -10.34 -5.55
C LYS A 108 -18.14 -11.12 -4.24
N ILE A 109 -17.65 -10.56 -3.13
CA ILE A 109 -17.86 -11.13 -1.79
C ILE A 109 -19.33 -10.94 -1.38
N ASN A 110 -19.89 -11.91 -0.66
CA ASN A 110 -21.28 -11.84 -0.21
C ASN A 110 -21.46 -10.82 0.93
N ARG A 111 -22.66 -10.22 1.03
CA ARG A 111 -22.93 -9.12 1.99
C ARG A 111 -22.72 -9.48 3.46
N ILE A 112 -22.95 -10.75 3.84
CA ILE A 112 -22.75 -11.19 5.24
C ILE A 112 -21.27 -11.15 5.59
N GLU A 113 -20.43 -11.64 4.68
CA GLU A 113 -18.98 -11.60 4.84
C GLU A 113 -18.44 -10.18 4.78
N ILE A 114 -18.93 -9.34 3.87
CA ILE A 114 -18.56 -7.92 3.79
C ILE A 114 -18.79 -7.23 5.13
N LYS A 115 -19.99 -7.41 5.74
CA LYS A 115 -20.28 -6.83 7.05
C LYS A 115 -19.27 -7.27 8.11
N LYS A 116 -18.91 -8.55 8.17
CA LYS A 116 -17.90 -9.05 9.12
C LYS A 116 -16.53 -8.39 8.92
N ARG A 117 -16.10 -8.23 7.66
CA ARG A 117 -14.82 -7.59 7.34
C ARG A 117 -14.82 -6.11 7.71
N ILE A 118 -15.93 -5.42 7.46
CA ILE A 118 -16.12 -4.02 7.89
C ILE A 118 -16.05 -3.91 9.42
N GLU A 119 -16.81 -4.71 10.17
CA GLU A 119 -16.74 -4.70 11.64
C GLU A 119 -15.32 -4.94 12.15
N LYS A 120 -14.61 -5.90 11.55
CA LYS A 120 -13.24 -6.23 11.94
C LYS A 120 -12.31 -5.02 11.80
N VAL A 121 -12.27 -4.37 10.64
CA VAL A 121 -11.36 -3.24 10.43
C VAL A 121 -11.79 -2.00 11.22
N LEU A 122 -13.10 -1.77 11.40
CA LEU A 122 -13.58 -0.66 12.22
C LEU A 122 -13.10 -0.79 13.67
N ASN A 123 -13.16 -2.00 14.22
CA ASN A 123 -12.69 -2.28 15.58
C ASN A 123 -11.16 -2.28 15.67
N GLU A 124 -10.45 -2.84 14.68
CA GLU A 124 -8.98 -2.90 14.63
C GLU A 124 -8.33 -1.51 14.64
N PHE A 125 -8.99 -0.51 14.05
CA PHE A 125 -8.49 0.87 14.00
C PHE A 125 -9.25 1.85 14.91
N GLY A 126 -10.16 1.38 15.77
CA GLY A 126 -10.92 2.24 16.68
C GLY A 126 -11.86 3.26 16.01
N ILE A 127 -12.24 3.01 14.75
CA ILE A 127 -13.00 3.96 13.90
C ILE A 127 -14.48 3.61 13.75
N SER A 128 -15.04 2.74 14.60
CA SER A 128 -16.46 2.36 14.55
C SER A 128 -17.43 3.55 14.62
N HIS A 129 -17.02 4.63 15.30
CA HIS A 129 -17.79 5.88 15.39
C HIS A 129 -17.85 6.67 14.06
N LEU A 130 -16.97 6.37 13.10
CA LEU A 130 -16.93 7.01 11.78
C LEU A 130 -17.82 6.31 10.75
N ARG A 131 -18.31 5.10 11.03
CA ARG A 131 -19.01 4.22 10.08
C ARG A 131 -20.01 4.93 9.16
N ASN A 132 -20.88 5.77 9.74
CA ASN A 132 -21.95 6.45 9.02
C ASN A 132 -21.62 7.90 8.66
N ARG A 133 -20.38 8.36 8.92
CA ARG A 133 -19.96 9.72 8.58
C ARG A 133 -19.69 9.83 7.09
N TYR A 134 -19.93 11.02 6.56
CA TYR A 134 -19.57 11.35 5.18
C TYR A 134 -18.06 11.55 5.05
N ILE A 135 -17.45 10.99 3.99
CA ILE A 135 -15.99 11.03 3.78
C ILE A 135 -15.46 12.46 3.75
N HIS A 136 -16.16 13.37 3.08
CA HIS A 136 -15.72 14.76 2.94
C HIS A 136 -15.70 15.55 4.26
N LEU A 137 -16.35 15.04 5.32
CA LEU A 137 -16.35 15.66 6.65
C LEU A 137 -15.26 15.10 7.58
N LEU A 138 -14.52 14.08 7.14
CA LEU A 138 -13.42 13.51 7.90
C LEU A 138 -12.20 14.44 7.87
N SER A 139 -11.50 14.52 8.99
CA SER A 139 -10.15 15.08 9.08
C SER A 139 -9.15 14.28 8.24
N GLY A 140 -7.98 14.87 7.96
CA GLY A 140 -6.93 14.19 7.18
C GLY A 140 -6.46 12.87 7.80
N GLY A 141 -6.32 12.81 9.13
CA GLY A 141 -5.95 11.60 9.86
C GLY A 141 -7.04 10.52 9.81
N GLU A 142 -8.30 10.91 9.97
CA GLU A 142 -9.44 9.99 9.81
C GLU A 142 -9.53 9.45 8.38
N LYS A 143 -9.33 10.29 7.35
CA LYS A 143 -9.26 9.83 5.96
C LYS A 143 -8.12 8.84 5.74
N ARG A 144 -6.94 9.09 6.31
CA ARG A 144 -5.80 8.17 6.21
C ARG A 144 -6.11 6.81 6.80
N ILE A 145 -6.67 6.75 8.01
CA ILE A 145 -6.93 5.46 8.65
C ILE A 145 -8.08 4.71 7.96
N VAL A 146 -9.10 5.44 7.48
CA VAL A 146 -10.17 4.86 6.65
C VAL A 146 -9.60 4.30 5.35
N SER A 147 -8.68 5.00 4.67
CA SER A 147 -8.08 4.53 3.42
C SER A 147 -7.28 3.23 3.61
N ILE A 148 -6.58 3.08 4.73
CA ILE A 148 -5.92 1.83 5.12
C ILE A 148 -6.96 0.73 5.38
N ALA A 149 -8.01 1.03 6.15
CA ALA A 149 -9.07 0.08 6.48
C ALA A 149 -9.79 -0.43 5.21
N CYS A 150 -10.05 0.43 4.22
CA CYS A 150 -10.66 0.05 2.93
C CYS A 150 -9.83 -0.98 2.16
N VAL A 151 -8.51 -0.83 2.16
CA VAL A 151 -7.62 -1.81 1.53
C VAL A 151 -7.65 -3.13 2.30
N LEU A 152 -7.78 -3.08 3.63
CA LEU A 152 -7.80 -4.28 4.48
C LEU A 152 -9.11 -5.07 4.41
N THR A 153 -10.25 -4.44 4.10
CA THR A 153 -11.51 -5.18 3.89
C THR A 153 -11.45 -6.11 2.68
N MET A 154 -10.56 -5.84 1.72
CA MET A 154 -10.30 -6.75 0.59
C MET A 154 -9.59 -8.04 1.03
N GLU A 155 -8.99 -8.07 2.22
CA GLU A 155 -8.14 -9.14 2.75
C GLU A 155 -6.96 -9.52 1.82
N PRO A 156 -6.13 -8.55 1.40
CA PRO A 156 -4.99 -8.84 0.53
C PRO A 156 -3.92 -9.66 1.27
N MET A 157 -3.15 -10.44 0.52
CA MET A 157 -2.03 -11.23 1.06
C MET A 157 -0.77 -10.39 1.34
N ALA A 158 -0.65 -9.25 0.66
CA ALA A 158 0.43 -8.28 0.85
C ALA A 158 -0.08 -6.84 0.77
N LEU A 159 0.68 -5.91 1.33
CA LEU A 159 0.38 -4.49 1.33
C LEU A 159 1.57 -3.70 0.80
N ILE A 160 1.30 -2.70 -0.01
CA ILE A 160 2.22 -1.65 -0.36
C ILE A 160 1.59 -0.34 0.10
N MET A 161 2.30 0.44 0.90
CA MET A 161 1.77 1.67 1.49
C MET A 161 2.74 2.82 1.23
N ASP A 162 2.23 3.91 0.68
CA ASP A 162 3.01 5.12 0.44
C ASP A 162 2.70 6.17 1.53
N GLU A 163 3.69 6.47 2.37
CA GLU A 163 3.61 7.39 3.52
C GLU A 163 2.38 7.14 4.43
N PRO A 164 2.15 5.91 4.94
CA PRO A 164 0.92 5.56 5.66
C PRO A 164 0.75 6.27 7.01
N SER A 165 1.82 6.77 7.63
CA SER A 165 1.76 7.52 8.89
C SER A 165 1.51 9.02 8.69
N ALA A 166 1.57 9.53 7.46
CA ALA A 166 1.48 10.95 7.21
C ALA A 166 0.10 11.50 7.60
N GLY A 167 0.10 12.48 8.50
CA GLY A 167 -1.09 13.18 8.99
C GLY A 167 -1.89 12.44 10.07
N LEU A 168 -1.39 11.30 10.56
CA LEU A 168 -2.02 10.62 11.70
C LEU A 168 -1.74 11.36 13.00
N ASP A 169 -2.75 11.41 13.87
CA ASP A 169 -2.55 11.72 15.29
C ASP A 169 -1.91 10.52 16.02
N GLU A 170 -1.53 10.73 17.29
CA GLU A 170 -0.89 9.71 18.11
C GLU A 170 -1.74 8.44 18.27
N MET A 171 -3.07 8.58 18.37
CA MET A 171 -3.98 7.46 18.56
C MET A 171 -3.99 6.56 17.31
N HIS A 172 -4.23 7.15 16.14
CA HIS A 172 -4.27 6.42 14.87
C HIS A 172 -2.90 5.89 14.45
N PHE A 173 -1.81 6.60 14.78
CA PHE A 173 -0.46 6.09 14.61
C PHE A 173 -0.24 4.82 15.43
N ASN A 174 -0.69 4.79 16.69
CA ASN A 174 -0.59 3.61 17.54
C ASN A 174 -1.40 2.43 17.00
N TYR A 175 -2.63 2.64 16.50
CA TYR A 175 -3.39 1.58 15.83
C TYR A 175 -2.67 1.04 14.58
N LEU A 176 -2.09 1.92 13.76
CA LEU A 176 -1.28 1.50 12.61
C LEU A 176 -0.09 0.65 13.06
N ILE A 177 0.65 1.08 14.09
CA ILE A 177 1.78 0.32 14.63
C ILE A 177 1.34 -1.05 15.15
N GLU A 178 0.25 -1.12 15.90
CA GLU A 178 -0.28 -2.37 16.44
C GLU A 178 -0.64 -3.35 15.31
N PHE A 179 -1.35 -2.87 14.28
CA PHE A 179 -1.64 -3.63 13.07
C PHE A 179 -0.36 -4.14 12.40
N LEU A 180 0.61 -3.26 12.15
CA LEU A 180 1.85 -3.60 11.43
C LEU A 180 2.71 -4.62 12.19
N LYS A 181 2.72 -4.56 13.52
CA LYS A 181 3.41 -5.54 14.38
C LYS A 181 2.75 -6.91 14.31
N ASN A 182 1.42 -6.96 14.39
CA ASN A 182 0.67 -8.22 14.53
C ASN A 182 0.29 -8.89 13.21
N THR A 183 0.30 -8.16 12.09
CA THR A 183 -0.09 -8.72 10.78
C THR A 183 0.90 -9.79 10.30
N ASN A 184 0.37 -10.89 9.75
CA ASN A 184 1.14 -11.93 9.06
C ASN A 184 1.31 -11.65 7.55
N LYS A 185 0.79 -10.52 7.07
CA LYS A 185 0.91 -10.09 5.68
C LYS A 185 2.33 -9.67 5.37
N SER A 186 2.67 -9.73 4.10
CA SER A 186 3.92 -9.16 3.59
C SER A 186 3.71 -7.67 3.36
N VAL A 187 4.69 -6.83 3.70
CA VAL A 187 4.48 -5.38 3.75
C VAL A 187 5.66 -4.63 3.15
N ILE A 188 5.38 -3.72 2.23
CA ILE A 188 6.31 -2.69 1.76
C ILE A 188 5.76 -1.34 2.21
N ILE A 189 6.56 -0.57 2.94
CA ILE A 189 6.24 0.82 3.26
C ILE A 189 7.26 1.73 2.59
N ALA A 190 6.82 2.56 1.65
CA ALA A 190 7.61 3.69 1.20
C ALA A 190 7.41 4.84 2.19
N THR A 191 8.50 5.32 2.79
CA THR A 191 8.39 6.44 3.74
C THR A 191 9.68 7.24 3.89
N HIS A 192 9.57 8.40 4.52
CA HIS A 192 10.69 9.14 5.12
C HIS A 192 10.52 9.34 6.63
N ASP A 193 9.47 8.77 7.23
CA ASP A 193 9.14 8.86 8.65
C ASP A 193 10.11 8.01 9.48
N LYS A 194 10.92 8.69 10.31
CA LYS A 194 11.92 8.05 11.18
C LYS A 194 11.28 7.38 12.39
N ASP A 195 10.16 7.88 12.87
CA ASP A 195 9.50 7.33 14.06
C ASP A 195 8.92 5.96 13.72
N LEU A 196 8.20 5.86 12.60
CA LEU A 196 7.71 4.59 12.06
C LEU A 196 8.82 3.55 11.88
N VAL A 197 9.93 3.96 11.27
CA VAL A 197 11.11 3.09 11.04
C VAL A 197 11.73 2.65 12.37
N SER A 198 11.88 3.57 13.33
CA SER A 198 12.51 3.29 14.63
C SER A 198 11.69 2.31 15.48
N VAL A 199 10.36 2.39 15.40
CA VAL A 199 9.44 1.55 16.18
C VAL A 199 9.34 0.14 15.59
N LEU A 200 9.31 0.01 14.27
CA LEU A 200 9.11 -1.29 13.60
C LEU A 200 10.41 -2.05 13.33
N LYS A 201 11.52 -1.35 13.12
CA LYS A 201 12.87 -1.94 12.93
C LYS A 201 12.94 -3.04 11.85
N TRP A 202 12.16 -2.87 10.79
CA TRP A 202 12.20 -3.78 9.64
C TRP A 202 13.44 -3.52 8.77
N LYS A 203 13.70 -4.45 7.85
CA LYS A 203 14.71 -4.30 6.81
C LYS A 203 14.49 -3.00 6.01
N ILE A 204 15.57 -2.37 5.57
CA ILE A 204 15.52 -1.06 4.89
C ILE A 204 16.17 -1.16 3.52
N TYR A 205 15.42 -0.78 2.49
CA TYR A 205 15.97 -0.41 1.20
C TYR A 205 16.06 1.12 1.12
N LYS A 206 17.19 1.66 0.68
CA LYS A 206 17.38 3.08 0.40
C LYS A 206 17.24 3.32 -1.10
N LEU A 207 16.32 4.20 -1.50
CA LEU A 207 16.15 4.70 -2.85
C LEU A 207 16.81 6.08 -2.97
N GLU A 208 17.88 6.16 -3.76
CA GLU A 208 18.67 7.38 -3.92
C GLU A 208 19.24 7.44 -5.34
N ASN A 209 19.14 8.61 -5.99
CA ASN A 209 19.60 8.84 -7.37
C ASN A 209 19.07 7.85 -8.43
N GLY A 210 17.91 7.24 -8.13
CA GLY A 210 17.22 6.25 -8.95
C GLY A 210 17.60 4.80 -8.67
N TYR A 211 18.55 4.54 -7.78
CA TYR A 211 18.99 3.19 -7.42
C TYR A 211 18.42 2.77 -6.07
N LEU A 212 18.03 1.50 -5.96
CA LEU A 212 17.54 0.89 -4.72
C LEU A 212 18.61 -0.02 -4.13
N THR A 213 19.07 0.26 -2.92
CA THR A 213 20.13 -0.51 -2.24
C THR A 213 19.64 -1.01 -0.90
N LEU A 214 19.95 -2.26 -0.55
CA LEU A 214 19.67 -2.83 0.78
C LEU A 214 20.70 -2.31 1.78
N LEU A 215 20.24 -1.77 2.92
CA LEU A 215 21.07 -1.36 4.06
C LEU A 215 21.28 -2.48 5.08
#